data_AF-A0A5E4CNZ6-F1
#
_entry.id   AF-A0A5E4CNZ6-F1
#
_cell.length_a   1.000
_cell.length_b   1.000
_cell.length_c   1.000
_cell.angle_alpha   90.00
_cell.angle_beta   90.00
_cell.angle_gamma   90.00
#
_symmetry.space_group_name_H-M   'P 1'
#
loop_
_entity.id
_entity.type
_entity.pdbx_description
1 polymer ?
#
loop_
_entity_poly.entity_id
_entity_poly.type
_entity_poly.pdbx_seq_one_letter_code
_entity_poly.pdbx_strand_id
1 'polypeptide(L)' 'QRTGTCFSGLVNGRCAQELPGRMTKTQCCCEPGRCWGMGTIPEACPVRGS' A
#
# COMPACT_ATOMS: atom_id res chain seq x y z
N GLN A 1 -3.02 -9.67 -11.12
CA GLN A 1 -2.92 -8.61 -10.08
C GLN A 1 -3.11 -9.30 -8.73
N ARG A 2 -2.18 -9.13 -7.77
CA ARG A 2 -2.28 -9.77 -6.44
C ARG A 2 -3.05 -8.85 -5.50
N THR A 3 -3.90 -9.44 -4.67
CA THR A 3 -4.64 -8.74 -3.63
C THR A 3 -3.91 -8.89 -2.31
N GLY A 4 -3.67 -7.76 -1.64
CA GLY A 4 -2.87 -7.68 -0.43
C GLY A 4 -3.47 -6.68 0.55
N THR A 5 -2.71 -6.39 1.58
CA THR A 5 -3.04 -5.41 2.60
C THR A 5 -2.63 -4.03 2.13
N CYS A 6 -3.57 -3.08 2.18
CA CYS A 6 -3.28 -1.68 1.88
C CYS A 6 -3.02 -0.91 3.18
N PHE A 7 -2.18 0.11 3.11
CA PHE A 7 -1.82 0.95 4.24
C PHE A 7 -1.91 2.42 3.80
N SER A 8 -2.67 3.23 4.54
CA SER A 8 -2.85 4.67 4.26
C SER A 8 -1.68 5.53 4.74
N GLY A 9 -0.77 4.96 5.53
CA GLY A 9 0.36 5.66 6.12
C GLY A 9 1.70 4.99 5.86
N LEU A 10 2.76 5.79 6.03
CA LEU A 10 4.13 5.35 6.10
C LEU A 10 4.74 5.97 7.36
N VAL A 11 5.17 5.14 8.31
CA VAL A 11 5.81 5.57 9.56
C VAL A 11 7.22 4.99 9.57
N ASN A 12 8.24 5.85 9.65
CA ASN A 12 9.65 5.46 9.61
C ASN A 12 10.02 4.59 8.40
N GLY A 13 9.44 4.87 7.23
CA GLY A 13 9.68 4.08 6.00
C GLY A 13 9.01 2.70 5.97
N ARG A 14 8.16 2.39 6.96
CA ARG A 14 7.38 1.14 7.01
C ARG A 14 5.91 1.43 6.79
N CYS A 15 5.21 0.55 6.09
CA CYS A 15 3.78 0.66 5.91
C CYS A 15 3.07 0.71 7.28
N ALA A 16 2.20 1.68 7.49
CA ALA A 16 1.46 1.91 8.72
C ALA A 16 0.02 2.34 8.42
N GLN A 17 -0.88 2.29 9.39
CA GLN A 17 -2.31 2.50 9.15
C GLN A 17 -2.86 1.50 8.12
N GLU A 18 -2.91 0.23 8.50
CA GLU A 18 -3.56 -0.81 7.70
C GLU A 18 -5.02 -0.44 7.43
N LEU A 19 -5.42 -0.50 6.16
CA LEU A 19 -6.77 -0.21 5.72
C LEU A 19 -7.61 -1.50 5.75
N PRO A 20 -8.87 -1.42 6.19
CA PRO A 20 -9.78 -2.55 6.17
C PRO A 20 -10.08 -2.93 4.72
N GLY A 21 -9.89 -4.22 4.42
CA GLY A 21 -10.15 -4.78 3.09
C GLY A 21 -8.88 -5.10 2.32
N ARG A 22 -8.91 -6.24 1.64
CA ARG A 22 -7.82 -6.67 0.75
C ARG A 22 -8.07 -6.06 -0.61
N MET A 23 -7.08 -5.33 -1.11
CA MET A 23 -7.15 -4.71 -2.43
C MET A 23 -5.84 -4.90 -3.19
N THR A 24 -5.88 -4.67 -4.50
CA THR A 24 -4.67 -4.76 -5.33
C THR A 24 -3.74 -3.56 -5.07
N LYS A 25 -2.45 -3.69 -5.41
CA LYS A 25 -1.52 -2.56 -5.37
C LYS A 25 -2.09 -1.35 -6.11
N THR A 26 -2.65 -1.56 -7.30
CA THR A 26 -3.26 -0.52 -8.12
C THR A 26 -4.43 0.17 -7.41
N GLN A 27 -5.34 -0.59 -6.79
CA GLN A 27 -6.42 -0.01 -5.99
C GLN A 27 -5.89 0.75 -4.79
N CYS A 28 -4.96 0.17 -4.04
CA CYS A 28 -4.36 0.80 -2.87
C CYS A 28 -3.70 2.15 -3.24
N CYS A 29 -3.00 2.21 -4.37
CA CYS A 29 -2.34 3.43 -4.85
C CYS A 29 -3.28 4.42 -5.55
N CYS A 30 -4.45 3.97 -6.03
CA CYS A 30 -5.51 4.85 -6.53
C CYS A 30 -6.27 5.51 -5.39
N GLU A 31 -6.53 4.75 -4.32
CA GLU A 31 -6.99 5.24 -3.03
C GLU A 31 -5.89 6.09 -2.36
N PRO A 32 -6.19 6.80 -1.26
CA PRO A 32 -5.17 7.47 -0.44
C PRO A 32 -4.19 6.50 0.27
N GLY A 33 -4.03 5.26 -0.22
CA GLY A 33 -3.04 4.31 0.22
C GLY A 33 -1.63 4.75 -0.16
N ARG A 34 -0.74 4.70 0.83
CA ARG A 34 0.69 5.05 0.70
C ARG A 34 1.55 3.81 0.47
N CYS A 35 1.12 2.66 0.96
CA CYS A 35 1.92 1.44 0.98
C CYS A 35 1.01 0.23 0.79
N TRP A 36 1.48 -0.79 0.09
CA TRP A 36 0.74 -2.02 -0.14
C TRP A 36 1.64 -3.21 0.18
N GLY A 37 1.19 -4.12 1.03
CA GLY A 37 1.98 -5.28 1.45
C GLY A 37 1.25 -6.58 1.17
N MET A 38 1.97 -7.57 0.66
CA MET A 38 1.46 -8.94 0.59
C MET A 38 2.44 -9.89 1.29
N GLY A 39 2.07 -10.29 2.51
CA GLY A 39 2.93 -11.13 3.34
C GLY A 39 4.17 -10.37 3.82
N THR A 40 5.37 -10.85 3.50
CA THR A 40 6.65 -10.28 3.93
C THR A 40 7.21 -9.21 2.99
N ILE A 41 6.59 -9.00 1.82
CA ILE A 41 7.09 -8.05 0.81
C ILE A 41 6.16 -6.82 0.81
N PRO A 42 6.54 -5.72 1.48
CA PRO A 42 5.90 -4.43 1.31
C PRO A 42 6.35 -3.77 -0.01
N GLU A 43 5.39 -3.44 -0.87
CA GLU A 43 5.59 -2.59 -2.04
C GLU A 43 5.02 -1.19 -1.78
N ALA A 44 5.88 -0.18 -1.79
CA ALA A 44 5.42 1.21 -1.74
C ALA A 44 4.64 1.56 -3.02
N CYS A 45 3.63 2.42 -2.87
CA CYS A 45 2.95 2.99 -4.03
C CYS A 45 3.91 3.91 -4.80
N PRO A 46 3.88 3.88 -6.15
CA PRO A 46 4.71 4.79 -6.94
C PRO A 46 4.31 6.23 -6.61
N VAL A 47 5.30 7.05 -6.28
CA VAL A 47 5.10 8.49 -6.08
C VAL A 47 4.80 9.07 -7.46
N ARG A 48 3.67 9.78 -7.62
CA ARG A 48 3.39 10.52 -8.87
C ARG A 48 4.44 11.63 -9.00
N GLY A 49 5.50 11.38 -9.76
CA GLY A 49 6.58 12.35 -9.98
C GLY A 49 7.90 11.74 -10.43
N SER A 50 7.95 11.30 -11.69
CA SER A 50 9.15 11.31 -12.55
C SER A 50 8.71 11.43 -14.00
#